data_AF-A0A2U1F8S2-F1
#
_entry.id   AF-A0A2U1F8S2-F1
#
_cell.length_a   1.000
_cell.length_b   1.000
_cell.length_c   1.000
_cell.angle_alpha   90.00
_cell.angle_beta   90.00
_cell.angle_gamma   90.00
#
_symmetry.space_group_name_H-M   'P 1'
#
loop_
_entity.id
_entity.type
_entity.pdbx_description
1 polymer ?
#
loop_
_entity_poly.entity_id
_entity_poly.type
_entity_poly.pdbx_seq_one_letter_code
_entity_poly.pdbx_strand_id
1 'polypeptide(L)'
;MPEPTPRRRLDQPAGTARLRLTVDTEWFARFAERLARFLGTGTFLLWQSVLVVAWIVLNVFAISLQWDPYPFILLNLAFSTQAAYAAPLILLAQNRQDDRDRVALEEDRTRAGRLSAETEYLARELASMRLQLGDVVTRDYLRGELEQVRGARGDGTGKSDKSLEKAVGKAVDRAVNRSLDDAVERALVRALEQRALSVDAERANGR
;
A
#
# COMPACT_ATOMS: atom_id res chain seq x y z
N MET A 1 10.00 42.38 -51.34
CA MET A 1 9.09 41.36 -50.77
C MET A 1 9.08 41.57 -49.27
N PRO A 2 8.01 42.11 -48.65
CA PRO A 2 7.92 42.22 -47.20
C PRO A 2 7.60 40.85 -46.56
N GLU A 3 8.41 40.45 -45.59
CA GLU A 3 8.24 39.22 -44.78
C GLU A 3 6.91 39.24 -44.00
N PRO A 4 6.13 38.15 -43.97
CA PRO A 4 4.91 38.07 -43.18
C PRO A 4 5.23 37.87 -41.69
N THR A 5 4.78 38.79 -40.85
CA THR A 5 4.88 38.74 -39.37
C THR A 5 4.26 37.45 -38.83
N PRO A 6 4.93 36.72 -37.91
CA PRO A 6 4.37 35.49 -37.35
C PRO A 6 3.15 35.84 -36.49
N ARG A 7 1.96 35.44 -36.97
CA ARG A 7 0.69 35.62 -36.27
C ARG A 7 0.70 34.80 -34.98
N ARG A 8 0.64 35.49 -33.84
CA ARG A 8 0.42 34.92 -32.50
C ARG A 8 -0.86 34.08 -32.55
N ARG A 9 -0.73 32.75 -32.42
CA ARG A 9 -1.87 31.81 -32.47
C ARG A 9 -2.79 32.08 -31.28
N LEU A 10 -4.06 32.32 -31.56
CA LEU A 10 -5.12 32.56 -30.57
C LEU A 10 -5.60 31.29 -29.84
N ASP A 11 -5.05 30.13 -30.19
CA ASP A 11 -5.45 28.83 -29.62
C ASP A 11 -4.68 28.45 -28.34
N GLN A 12 -3.73 29.27 -27.92
CA GLN A 12 -3.10 29.10 -26.60
C GLN A 12 -3.88 29.92 -25.58
N PRO A 13 -4.62 29.29 -24.65
CA PRO A 13 -5.19 30.04 -23.54
C PRO A 13 -4.03 30.74 -22.83
N ALA A 14 -4.09 32.07 -22.76
CA ALA A 14 -3.12 32.86 -22.02
C ALA A 14 -3.06 32.27 -20.61
N GLY A 15 -1.90 31.69 -20.25
CA GLY A 15 -1.71 31.02 -18.97
C GLY A 15 -2.14 31.97 -17.87
N THR A 16 -3.23 31.62 -17.18
CA THR A 16 -3.70 32.35 -16.02
C THR A 16 -2.51 32.46 -15.08
N ALA A 17 -1.99 33.67 -14.90
CA ALA A 17 -0.96 33.94 -13.91
C ALA A 17 -1.58 33.63 -12.54
N ARG A 18 -1.53 32.36 -12.15
CA ARG A 18 -1.92 31.92 -10.82
C ARG A 18 -0.91 32.56 -9.91
N LEU A 19 -1.34 33.59 -9.18
CA LEU A 19 -0.69 34.09 -7.99
C LEU A 19 -0.47 32.88 -7.06
N ARG A 20 0.67 32.22 -7.23
CA ARG A 20 1.16 31.22 -6.30
C ARG A 20 1.70 32.02 -5.13
N LEU A 21 0.82 32.35 -4.19
CA LEU A 21 1.21 32.63 -2.83
C LEU A 21 1.94 31.39 -2.32
N THR A 22 3.26 31.37 -2.45
CA THR A 22 4.15 30.41 -1.81
C THR A 22 4.13 30.72 -0.31
N VAL A 23 3.04 30.32 0.34
CA VAL A 23 2.96 30.29 1.80
C VAL A 23 3.92 29.20 2.26
N ASP A 24 4.85 29.56 3.16
CA ASP A 24 5.88 28.67 3.70
C ASP A 24 5.27 27.42 4.34
N THR A 25 5.22 26.38 3.52
CA THR A 25 4.46 25.16 3.77
C THR A 25 5.05 24.32 4.90
N GLU A 26 6.34 24.47 5.15
CA GLU A 26 7.11 23.71 6.14
C GLU A 26 6.73 24.07 7.59
N TRP A 27 6.54 25.36 7.89
CA TRP A 27 6.14 25.80 9.24
C TRP A 27 4.73 25.30 9.60
N PHE A 28 3.80 25.40 8.64
CA PHE A 28 2.44 24.90 8.79
C PHE A 28 2.38 23.38 8.93
N ALA A 29 3.24 22.63 8.23
CA ALA A 29 3.27 21.17 8.35
C ALA A 29 3.63 20.74 9.78
N ARG A 30 4.65 21.36 10.38
CA ARG A 30 5.05 21.10 11.77
C ARG A 30 3.98 21.54 12.77
N PHE A 31 3.31 22.64 12.49
CA PHE A 31 2.20 23.12 13.31
C PHE A 31 0.99 22.19 13.26
N ALA A 32 0.61 21.74 12.07
CA ALA A 32 -0.48 20.78 11.85
C ALA A 32 -0.20 19.43 12.51
N GLU A 33 1.03 18.93 12.45
CA GLU A 33 1.42 17.69 13.14
C GLU A 33 1.33 17.82 14.67
N ARG A 34 1.69 18.99 15.21
CA ARG A 34 1.48 19.30 16.63
C ARG A 34 -0.01 19.39 16.99
N LEU A 35 -0.79 20.11 16.18
CA LEU A 35 -2.23 20.22 16.38
C LEU A 35 -2.94 18.87 16.27
N ALA A 36 -2.56 18.00 15.32
CA ALA A 36 -3.15 16.68 15.17
C ALA A 36 -2.90 15.80 16.41
N ARG A 37 -1.66 15.82 16.95
CA ARG A 37 -1.34 15.14 18.21
C ARG A 37 -2.09 15.73 19.40
N PHE A 38 -2.27 17.06 19.41
CA PHE A 38 -2.94 17.77 20.47
C PHE A 38 -4.47 17.55 20.48
N LEU A 39 -5.11 17.58 19.31
CA LEU A 39 -6.55 17.36 19.11
C LEU A 39 -6.94 15.88 19.25
N GLY A 40 -6.04 14.95 18.88
CA GLY A 40 -6.25 13.52 19.08
C GLY A 40 -6.18 13.09 20.55
N THR A 41 -5.62 13.93 21.42
CA THR A 41 -5.58 13.68 22.86
C THR A 41 -6.78 14.39 23.50
N GLY A 42 -7.68 13.64 24.15
CA GLY A 42 -8.89 14.21 24.80
C GLY A 42 -8.63 15.31 25.85
N THR A 43 -7.36 15.56 26.18
CA THR A 43 -6.87 16.67 27.01
C THR A 43 -7.22 18.05 26.46
N PHE A 44 -7.36 18.23 25.14
CA PHE A 44 -7.73 19.54 24.58
C PHE A 44 -9.13 19.97 25.02
N LEU A 45 -10.10 19.06 24.89
CA LEU A 45 -11.48 19.31 25.30
C LEU A 45 -11.56 19.60 26.81
N LEU A 46 -10.78 18.87 27.61
CA LEU A 46 -10.71 19.10 29.05
C LEU A 46 -10.21 20.51 29.39
N TRP A 47 -9.10 20.95 28.78
CA TRP A 47 -8.58 22.31 28.98
C TRP A 47 -9.56 23.38 28.49
N GLN A 48 -10.22 23.17 27.36
CA GLN A 48 -11.24 24.09 26.83
C GLN A 48 -12.43 24.22 27.78
N SER A 49 -12.94 23.10 28.31
CA SER A 49 -14.02 23.10 29.29
C SER A 49 -13.61 23.78 30.60
N VAL A 50 -12.41 23.50 31.10
CA VAL A 50 -11.87 24.16 32.31
C VAL A 50 -11.80 25.68 32.12
N LEU A 51 -11.33 26.16 30.97
CA LEU A 51 -11.25 27.59 30.69
C LEU A 51 -12.64 28.25 30.65
N VAL A 52 -13.62 27.61 30.01
CA VAL A 52 -15.00 28.10 29.99
C VAL A 52 -15.61 28.14 31.40
N VAL A 53 -15.45 27.06 32.16
CA VAL A 53 -15.95 26.99 33.54
C VAL A 53 -15.28 28.02 34.42
N ALA A 54 -13.95 28.18 34.33
CA ALA A 54 -13.20 29.19 35.08
C ALA A 54 -13.67 30.61 34.73
N TRP A 55 -13.98 30.88 33.46
CA TRP A 55 -14.51 32.17 33.03
C TRP A 55 -15.90 32.45 33.60
N ILE A 56 -16.80 31.45 33.57
CA ILE A 56 -18.13 31.55 34.18
C ILE A 56 -18.00 31.81 35.68
N VAL A 57 -17.12 31.07 36.37
CA VAL A 57 -16.86 31.21 37.80
C VAL A 57 -16.32 32.61 38.12
N LEU A 58 -15.31 33.08 37.39
CA LEU A 58 -14.75 34.43 37.56
C LEU A 58 -15.82 35.50 37.38
N ASN A 59 -16.70 35.35 36.39
CA ASN A 59 -17.79 36.27 36.12
C ASN A 59 -18.81 36.31 37.27
N VAL A 60 -19.20 35.13 37.79
CA VAL A 60 -20.13 35.01 38.93
C VAL A 60 -19.53 35.60 40.22
N PHE A 61 -18.22 35.44 40.45
CA PHE A 61 -17.57 36.07 41.61
C PHE A 61 -17.32 37.58 41.42
N ALA A 62 -17.17 38.04 40.18
CA ALA A 62 -17.00 39.45 39.82
C ALA A 62 -18.33 40.19 39.59
N ILE A 63 -19.46 39.67 40.10
CA ILE A 63 -20.80 40.27 39.98
C ILE A 63 -20.84 41.73 40.48
N SER A 64 -20.03 42.09 41.47
CA SER A 64 -19.98 43.48 41.99
C SER A 64 -19.41 44.50 41.00
N LEU A 65 -18.64 44.04 39.99
CA LEU A 65 -18.04 44.88 38.96
C LEU A 65 -18.83 44.86 37.62
N GLN A 66 -19.88 44.03 37.51
CA GLN A 66 -20.74 43.90 36.32
C GLN A 66 -19.95 43.81 35.00
N TRP A 67 -18.81 43.11 35.01
CA TRP A 67 -17.84 43.19 33.93
C TRP A 67 -18.31 42.48 32.64
N ASP A 68 -19.26 41.54 32.74
CA ASP A 68 -19.99 40.96 31.61
C ASP A 68 -21.33 40.35 32.09
N PRO A 69 -22.43 41.13 32.15
CA PRO A 69 -23.75 40.69 32.60
C PRO A 69 -24.37 39.63 31.67
N TYR A 70 -25.33 38.84 32.18
CA TYR A 70 -26.08 37.86 31.38
C TYR A 70 -26.69 38.54 30.13
N PRO A 71 -26.44 38.06 28.88
CA PRO A 71 -25.99 36.73 28.45
C PRO A 71 -24.54 36.67 27.93
N PHE A 72 -23.54 37.05 28.74
CA PHE A 72 -22.09 36.86 28.50
C PHE A 72 -21.62 37.25 27.08
N ILE A 73 -21.79 38.52 26.71
CA ILE A 73 -21.54 39.00 25.34
C ILE A 73 -20.06 38.87 24.95
N LEU A 74 -19.15 39.04 25.90
CA LEU A 74 -17.71 38.95 25.65
C LEU A 74 -17.26 37.52 25.39
N LEU A 75 -17.82 36.56 26.13
CA LEU A 75 -17.54 35.14 25.90
C LEU A 75 -18.06 34.71 24.53
N ASN A 76 -19.27 35.13 24.16
CA ASN A 76 -19.84 34.81 22.86
C ASN A 76 -19.06 35.46 21.70
N LEU A 77 -18.60 36.71 21.89
CA LEU A 77 -17.73 37.39 20.92
C LEU A 77 -16.40 36.65 20.75
N ALA A 78 -15.78 36.23 21.85
CA ALA A 78 -14.53 35.45 21.81
C ALA A 78 -14.70 34.12 21.07
N PHE A 79 -15.77 33.38 21.33
CA PHE A 79 -16.09 32.14 20.60
C PHE A 79 -16.35 32.38 19.11
N SER A 80 -17.04 33.47 18.78
CA SER A 80 -17.31 33.85 17.39
C SER A 80 -16.02 34.16 16.65
N THR A 81 -15.10 34.91 17.27
CA THR A 81 -13.78 35.18 16.71
C THR A 81 -12.93 33.90 16.61
N GLN A 82 -12.98 33.03 17.63
CA GLN A 82 -12.27 31.74 17.62
C GLN A 82 -12.71 30.88 16.43
N ALA A 83 -14.02 30.76 16.20
CA ALA A 83 -14.57 30.02 15.07
C ALA A 83 -14.17 30.66 13.72
N ALA A 84 -14.22 31.99 13.63
CA ALA A 84 -13.85 32.71 12.41
C ALA A 84 -12.38 32.51 12.02
N TYR A 85 -11.45 32.46 12.98
CA TYR A 85 -10.03 32.18 12.71
C TYR A 85 -9.74 30.69 12.47
N ALA A 86 -10.56 29.79 13.00
CA ALA A 86 -10.40 28.35 12.77
C ALA A 86 -10.66 27.96 11.30
N ALA A 87 -11.65 28.57 10.64
CA ALA A 87 -12.04 28.26 9.26
C ALA A 87 -10.88 28.33 8.24
N PRO A 88 -10.09 29.42 8.14
CA PRO A 88 -8.96 29.48 7.20
C PRO A 88 -7.84 28.49 7.55
N LEU A 89 -7.63 28.21 8.84
CA LEU A 89 -6.61 27.26 9.28
C LEU A 89 -6.99 25.82 8.91
N ILE A 90 -8.26 25.47 9.07
CA ILE A 90 -8.81 24.18 8.64
C ILE A 90 -8.74 24.04 7.12
N LEU A 91 -9.11 25.08 6.37
CA LEU A 91 -9.08 25.07 4.90
C LEU A 91 -7.66 24.86 4.36
N LEU A 92 -6.65 25.48 4.99
CA LEU A 92 -5.24 25.25 4.67
C LEU A 92 -4.78 23.84 5.03
N ALA A 93 -5.26 23.28 6.15
CA ALA A 93 -4.95 21.90 6.54
C ALA A 93 -5.56 20.87 5.57
N GLN A 94 -6.80 21.11 5.13
CA GLN A 94 -7.51 20.25 4.17
C GLN A 94 -6.85 20.25 2.80
N ASN A 95 -6.49 21.41 2.24
CA ASN A 95 -5.79 21.48 0.94
C ASN A 95 -4.50 20.63 0.91
N ARG A 96 -3.80 20.50 2.05
CA ARG A 96 -2.60 19.65 2.14
C ARG A 96 -2.92 18.17 2.29
N GLN A 97 -4.04 17.82 2.90
CA GLN A 97 -4.51 16.43 2.93
C GLN A 97 -4.90 15.99 1.52
N ASP A 98 -5.66 16.82 0.80
CA ASP A 98 -6.08 16.56 -0.57
C ASP A 98 -4.87 16.39 -1.52
N ASP A 99 -3.82 17.21 -1.36
CA ASP A 99 -2.58 17.07 -2.14
C ASP A 99 -1.85 15.75 -1.86
N ARG A 100 -1.77 15.32 -0.58
CA ARG A 100 -1.16 14.02 -0.21
C ARG A 100 -1.99 12.85 -0.72
N ASP A 101 -3.30 12.91 -0.55
CA ASP A 101 -4.23 11.88 -0.98
C ASP A 101 -4.18 11.72 -2.50
N ARG A 102 -4.05 12.84 -3.22
CA ARG A 102 -3.84 12.83 -4.68
C ARG A 102 -2.55 12.10 -5.07
N VAL A 103 -1.42 12.40 -4.43
CA VAL A 103 -0.14 11.74 -4.73
C VAL A 103 -0.22 10.25 -4.41
N ALA A 104 -0.77 9.89 -3.27
CA ALA A 104 -0.96 8.49 -2.88
C ALA A 104 -1.81 7.73 -3.92
N LEU A 105 -2.86 8.37 -4.43
CA LEU A 105 -3.76 7.78 -5.41
C LEU A 105 -3.12 7.68 -6.82
N GLU A 106 -2.27 8.64 -7.20
CA GLU A 106 -1.46 8.54 -8.43
C GLU A 106 -0.43 7.39 -8.35
N GLU A 107 0.23 7.23 -7.19
CA GLU A 107 1.11 6.08 -6.95
C GLU A 107 0.35 4.75 -6.99
N ASP A 108 -0.82 4.68 -6.36
CA ASP A 108 -1.63 3.47 -6.31
C ASP A 108 -2.09 3.04 -7.71
N ARG A 109 -2.55 3.99 -8.53
CA ARG A 109 -2.84 3.73 -9.95
C ARG A 109 -1.63 3.18 -10.71
N THR A 110 -0.45 3.73 -10.47
CA THR A 110 0.79 3.28 -11.11
C THR A 110 1.16 1.86 -10.66
N ARG A 111 1.03 1.57 -9.35
CA ARG A 111 1.27 0.24 -8.78
C ARG A 111 0.26 -0.78 -9.32
N ALA A 112 -1.03 -0.45 -9.37
CA ALA A 112 -2.06 -1.30 -9.93
C ALA A 112 -1.79 -1.65 -11.41
N GLY A 113 -1.32 -0.70 -12.21
CA GLY A 113 -0.89 -0.95 -13.59
C GLY A 113 0.28 -1.94 -13.69
N ARG A 114 1.28 -1.81 -12.81
CA ARG A 114 2.43 -2.74 -12.75
C ARG A 114 2.00 -4.14 -12.32
N LEU A 115 1.14 -4.26 -11.31
CA LEU A 115 0.61 -5.54 -10.85
C LEU A 115 -0.20 -6.25 -11.94
N SER A 116 -1.02 -5.51 -12.69
CA SER A 116 -1.74 -6.06 -13.85
C SER A 116 -0.78 -6.56 -14.94
N ALA A 117 0.32 -5.84 -15.22
CA ALA A 117 1.32 -6.27 -16.20
C ALA A 117 2.11 -7.51 -15.72
N GLU A 118 2.49 -7.57 -14.44
CA GLU A 118 3.18 -8.72 -13.85
C GLU A 118 2.29 -9.97 -13.86
N THR A 119 1.00 -9.84 -13.52
CA THR A 119 0.06 -10.96 -13.56
C THR A 119 -0.17 -11.45 -14.99
N GLU A 120 -0.26 -10.55 -15.97
CA GLU A 120 -0.34 -10.93 -17.39
C GLU A 120 0.93 -11.64 -17.86
N TYR A 121 2.10 -11.17 -17.46
CA TYR A 121 3.38 -11.82 -17.76
C TYR A 121 3.44 -13.24 -17.16
N LEU A 122 3.13 -13.38 -15.87
CA LEU A 122 3.09 -14.67 -15.18
C LEU A 122 2.08 -15.64 -15.83
N ALA A 123 0.92 -15.15 -16.26
CA ALA A 123 -0.08 -15.97 -16.95
C ALA A 123 0.44 -16.49 -18.30
N ARG A 124 1.12 -15.64 -19.08
CA ARG A 124 1.75 -16.05 -20.35
C ARG A 124 2.89 -17.05 -20.11
N GLU A 125 3.71 -16.82 -19.09
CA GLU A 125 4.82 -17.71 -18.73
C GLU A 125 4.31 -19.07 -18.24
N LEU A 126 3.24 -19.09 -17.43
CA LEU A 126 2.57 -20.33 -17.03
C LEU A 126 1.98 -21.08 -18.23
N ALA A 127 1.39 -20.36 -19.18
CA ALA A 127 0.87 -20.97 -20.40
C ALA A 127 2.00 -21.60 -21.25
N SER A 128 3.15 -20.92 -21.39
CA SER A 128 4.29 -21.45 -22.14
C SER A 128 4.93 -22.66 -21.44
N MET A 129 5.10 -22.61 -20.11
CA MET A 129 5.56 -23.75 -19.32
C MET A 129 4.62 -24.95 -19.47
N ARG A 130 3.30 -24.73 -19.41
CA ARG A 130 2.30 -25.79 -19.57
C ARG A 130 2.40 -26.47 -20.92
N LEU A 131 2.64 -25.72 -22.00
CA LEU A 131 2.83 -26.29 -23.33
C LEU A 131 4.11 -27.13 -23.41
N GLN A 132 5.22 -26.64 -22.86
CA GLN A 132 6.50 -27.37 -22.82
C GLN A 132 6.41 -28.67 -21.98
N LEU A 133 5.76 -28.62 -20.82
CA LEU A 133 5.52 -29.79 -19.98
C LEU A 133 4.51 -30.77 -20.59
N GLY A 134 3.50 -30.26 -21.30
CA GLY A 134 2.46 -31.07 -21.94
C GLY A 134 2.99 -32.04 -23.00
N ASP A 135 4.00 -31.62 -23.78
CA ASP A 135 4.62 -32.47 -24.82
C ASP A 135 5.50 -33.58 -24.22
N VAL A 136 6.21 -33.29 -23.13
CA VAL A 136 7.13 -34.24 -22.49
C VAL A 136 6.39 -35.27 -21.65
N VAL A 137 5.31 -34.88 -20.95
CA VAL A 137 4.55 -35.81 -20.11
C VAL A 137 3.66 -36.72 -20.95
N THR A 138 3.10 -36.28 -22.07
CA THR A 138 2.12 -37.11 -22.79
C THR A 138 2.78 -38.30 -23.51
N ARG A 139 3.92 -38.10 -24.17
CA ARG A 139 4.52 -39.12 -25.04
C ARG A 139 5.26 -40.23 -24.28
N ASP A 140 6.06 -39.86 -23.28
CA ASP A 140 6.83 -40.83 -22.50
C ASP A 140 5.95 -41.56 -21.47
N TYR A 141 4.93 -40.90 -20.94
CA TYR A 141 3.92 -41.56 -20.09
C TYR A 141 3.05 -42.54 -20.88
N LEU A 142 2.53 -42.14 -22.05
CA LEU A 142 1.73 -43.05 -22.91
C LEU A 142 2.57 -44.24 -23.40
N ARG A 143 3.86 -44.04 -23.70
CA ARG A 143 4.77 -45.15 -24.05
C ARG A 143 5.03 -46.08 -22.87
N GLY A 144 5.28 -45.52 -21.68
CA GLY A 144 5.48 -46.31 -20.47
C GLY A 144 4.26 -47.17 -20.12
N GLU A 145 3.06 -46.60 -20.21
CA GLU A 145 1.79 -47.33 -20.01
C GLU A 145 1.55 -48.39 -21.09
N LEU A 146 1.77 -48.06 -22.37
CA LEU A 146 1.61 -49.03 -23.46
C LEU A 146 2.61 -50.20 -23.36
N GLU A 147 3.86 -49.94 -22.94
CA GLU A 147 4.87 -50.99 -22.72
C GLU A 147 4.57 -51.81 -21.47
N GLN A 148 4.04 -51.19 -20.42
CA GLN A 148 3.61 -51.86 -19.19
C GLN A 148 2.39 -52.77 -19.43
N VAL A 149 1.38 -52.31 -20.17
CA VAL A 149 0.20 -53.12 -20.56
C VAL A 149 0.62 -54.26 -21.51
N ARG A 150 1.57 -54.00 -22.41
CA ARG A 150 2.09 -55.03 -23.33
C ARG A 150 2.96 -56.06 -22.62
N GLY A 151 3.74 -55.65 -21.61
CA GLY A 151 4.52 -56.53 -20.75
C GLY A 151 3.65 -57.34 -19.78
N ALA A 152 2.59 -56.73 -19.25
CA ALA A 152 1.62 -57.40 -18.37
C ALA A 152 0.74 -58.42 -19.10
N ARG A 153 0.56 -58.30 -20.43
CA ARG A 153 -0.16 -59.30 -21.23
C ARG A 153 0.66 -60.56 -21.53
N GLY A 154 1.89 -60.64 -21.02
CA GLY A 154 2.76 -61.82 -21.07
C GLY A 154 2.51 -62.87 -19.99
N ASP A 155 1.76 -62.58 -18.91
CA ASP A 155 1.53 -63.59 -17.86
C ASP A 155 0.27 -63.28 -17.01
N GLY A 156 -0.66 -64.23 -16.93
CA GLY A 156 -1.67 -64.34 -15.85
C GLY A 156 -2.68 -63.19 -15.67
N THR A 157 -3.75 -63.21 -16.47
CA THR A 157 -4.92 -62.31 -16.40
C THR A 157 -5.63 -62.32 -15.03
N GLY A 158 -5.62 -61.20 -14.31
CA GLY A 158 -6.71 -60.83 -13.39
C GLY A 158 -6.37 -60.34 -11.96
N LYS A 159 -5.18 -60.67 -11.40
CA LYS A 159 -4.77 -60.24 -10.05
C LYS A 159 -3.68 -59.14 -10.02
N SER A 160 -3.04 -58.91 -11.16
CA SER A 160 -1.86 -58.05 -11.28
C SER A 160 -2.21 -56.54 -11.26
N ASP A 161 -3.34 -56.18 -11.87
CA ASP A 161 -3.70 -54.78 -12.19
C ASP A 161 -3.85 -53.87 -10.96
N LYS A 162 -4.60 -54.32 -9.95
CA LYS A 162 -4.77 -53.57 -8.68
C LYS A 162 -3.49 -53.47 -7.85
N SER A 163 -2.60 -54.46 -7.96
CA SER A 163 -1.32 -54.44 -7.23
C SER A 163 -0.30 -53.52 -7.90
N LEU A 164 -0.36 -53.44 -9.23
CA LEU A 164 0.41 -52.52 -10.06
C LEU A 164 -0.04 -51.08 -9.84
N GLU A 165 -1.33 -50.79 -9.89
CA GLU A 165 -1.89 -49.46 -9.64
C GLU A 165 -1.46 -48.93 -8.26
N LYS A 166 -1.51 -49.80 -7.24
CA LYS A 166 -1.08 -49.47 -5.88
C LYS A 166 0.44 -49.28 -5.76
N ALA A 167 1.24 -50.07 -6.49
CA ALA A 167 2.69 -49.93 -6.50
C ALA A 167 3.15 -48.67 -7.24
N VAL A 168 2.47 -48.33 -8.35
CA VAL A 168 2.70 -47.11 -9.15
C VAL A 168 2.32 -45.88 -8.33
N GLY A 169 1.14 -45.84 -7.71
CA GLY A 169 0.75 -44.74 -6.82
C GLY A 169 1.77 -44.51 -5.70
N LYS A 170 2.25 -45.59 -5.06
CA LYS A 170 3.26 -45.51 -4.00
C LYS A 170 4.65 -45.11 -4.50
N ALA A 171 4.97 -45.36 -5.78
CA ALA A 171 6.22 -44.93 -6.38
C ALA A 171 6.16 -43.43 -6.75
N VAL A 172 5.04 -42.98 -7.32
CA VAL A 172 4.77 -41.58 -7.64
C VAL A 172 4.79 -40.73 -6.38
N ASP A 173 4.06 -41.11 -5.34
CA ASP A 173 4.03 -40.36 -4.07
C ASP A 173 5.44 -40.24 -3.46
N ARG A 174 6.24 -41.31 -3.52
CA ARG A 174 7.63 -41.27 -3.01
C ARG A 174 8.55 -40.42 -3.86
N ALA A 175 8.33 -40.35 -5.17
CA ALA A 175 9.13 -39.50 -6.06
C ALA A 175 8.76 -38.02 -5.86
N VAL A 176 7.47 -37.73 -5.75
CA VAL A 176 6.95 -36.38 -5.47
C VAL A 176 7.46 -35.89 -4.12
N ASN A 177 7.36 -36.70 -3.06
CA ASN A 177 7.81 -36.28 -1.73
C ASN A 177 9.32 -36.03 -1.69
N ARG A 178 10.13 -36.89 -2.32
CA ARG A 178 11.59 -36.66 -2.42
C ARG A 178 11.91 -35.38 -3.19
N SER A 179 11.22 -35.13 -4.30
CA SER A 179 11.46 -33.92 -5.10
C SER A 179 11.11 -32.64 -4.34
N LEU A 180 10.07 -32.69 -3.49
CA LEU A 180 9.68 -31.63 -2.58
C LEU A 180 10.74 -31.42 -1.49
N ASP A 181 11.20 -32.49 -0.85
CA ASP A 181 12.25 -32.42 0.18
C ASP A 181 13.55 -31.81 -0.39
N ASP A 182 13.99 -32.27 -1.57
CA ASP A 182 15.18 -31.75 -2.25
C ASP A 182 15.03 -30.27 -2.67
N ALA A 183 13.81 -29.84 -3.01
CA ALA A 183 13.53 -28.44 -3.36
C ALA A 183 13.55 -27.55 -2.12
N VAL A 184 12.97 -28.01 -1.01
CA VAL A 184 12.95 -27.31 0.29
C VAL A 184 14.37 -27.19 0.83
N GLU A 185 15.17 -28.25 0.79
CA GLU A 185 16.56 -28.22 1.25
C GLU A 185 17.39 -27.22 0.44
N ARG A 186 17.26 -27.21 -0.90
CA ARG A 186 17.94 -26.24 -1.76
C ARG A 186 17.52 -24.80 -1.50
N ALA A 187 16.24 -24.57 -1.22
CA ALA A 187 15.75 -23.24 -0.86
C ALA A 187 16.32 -22.77 0.48
N LEU A 188 16.38 -23.67 1.46
CA LEU A 188 16.88 -23.38 2.80
C LEU A 188 18.39 -23.10 2.81
N VAL A 189 19.18 -23.89 2.08
CA VAL A 189 20.62 -23.65 1.89
C VAL A 189 20.88 -22.27 1.28
N ARG A 190 20.13 -21.91 0.22
CA ARG A 190 20.26 -20.58 -0.40
C ARG A 190 19.89 -19.45 0.55
N ALA A 191 18.84 -19.62 1.35
CA ALA A 191 18.43 -18.63 2.34
C ALA A 191 19.48 -18.44 3.43
N LEU A 192 20.14 -19.53 3.86
CA LEU A 192 21.24 -19.47 4.83
C LEU A 192 22.48 -18.80 4.24
N GLU A 193 22.84 -19.10 2.99
CA GLU A 193 23.95 -18.42 2.30
C GLU A 193 23.70 -16.91 2.17
N GLN A 194 22.48 -16.50 1.79
CA GLN A 194 22.12 -15.07 1.74
C GLN A 194 22.20 -14.39 3.11
N ARG A 195 21.85 -15.12 4.18
CA ARG A 195 21.94 -14.61 5.54
C ARG A 195 23.39 -14.48 6.01
N ALA A 196 24.28 -15.41 5.64
CA ALA A 196 25.71 -15.29 5.93
C ALA A 196 26.33 -14.07 5.21
N LEU A 197 26.03 -13.90 3.92
CA LEU A 197 26.52 -12.78 3.12
C LEU A 197 26.04 -11.41 3.64
N SER A 198 24.80 -11.32 4.12
CA SER A 198 24.28 -10.08 4.71
C SER A 198 24.93 -9.75 6.05
N VAL A 199 25.18 -10.73 6.92
CA VAL A 199 25.85 -10.51 8.20
C VAL A 199 27.32 -10.09 7.99
N ASP A 200 28.01 -10.64 7.00
CA ASP A 200 29.39 -10.25 6.70
C ASP A 200 29.47 -8.86 6.05
N ALA A 201 28.49 -8.47 5.23
CA ALA A 201 28.37 -7.11 4.72
C ALA A 201 28.11 -6.09 5.84
N GLU A 202 27.31 -6.44 6.85
CA GLU A 202 27.02 -5.59 8.00
C GLU A 202 28.24 -5.41 8.92
N ARG A 203 29.04 -6.47 9.12
CA ARG A 203 30.33 -6.40 9.85
C ARG A 203 31.40 -5.57 9.14
N ALA A 204 31.40 -5.57 7.81
CA ALA A 204 32.34 -4.78 7.01
C ALA A 204 32.01 -3.26 7.02
N ASN A 205 30.74 -2.90 7.21
CA ASN A 205 30.27 -1.50 7.26
C ASN A 205 30.29 -0.90 8.68
N GLY A 206 30.53 -1.71 9.71
CA GLY A 206 30.56 -1.29 11.13
C GLY A 206 31.97 -1.05 11.72
N ARG A 207 33.03 -1.04 10.90
CA ARG A 207 34.40 -0.64 11.27
C ARG A 207 34.79 0.61 10.49
#